data_AF-A0A4Y3PMD3-F1
#
_entry.id   AF-A0A4Y3PMD3-F1
#
_cell.length_a   1.000
_cell.length_b   1.000
_cell.length_c   1.000
_cell.angle_alpha   90.00
_cell.angle_beta   90.00
_cell.angle_gamma   90.00
#
_symmetry.space_group_name_H-M   'P 1'
#
loop_
_entity.id
_entity.type
_entity.pdbx_description
1 polymer ?
#
loop_
_entity_poly.entity_id
_entity_poly.type
_entity_poly.pdbx_seq_one_letter_code
_entity_poly.pdbx_strand_id
1 'polypeptide(L)'
;MEPQAFIELVAGSARQSYLNYHIFPSITIAQAILESGWGQKVPVDSTTGRSSYNLFGIKGTGPAGSVTTVSKEVVNGETVSHPSEFKAYYNYQQSIDDHAQFLLKPAYKKVLMAQTPQEAAQALSKAGYATDPQYADKLIRLIQNYNLSAYDQFTPEEPSPYPPWKLDLGKRALREGLITSPEWLGKLDEPLPAWAVFAIALRLLDKQRQVP
;
A
#
# COMPACT_ATOMS: atom_id res chain seq x y z
N MET A 1 -0.45 21.19 11.65
CA MET A 1 -0.10 20.04 12.53
C MET A 1 1.40 19.92 12.51
N GLU A 2 2.04 19.72 13.66
CA GLU A 2 3.49 19.48 13.74
C GLU A 2 3.87 18.18 13.03
N PRO A 3 5.06 18.09 12.40
CA PRO A 3 5.49 16.90 11.65
C PRO A 3 5.35 15.59 12.42
N GLN A 4 5.85 15.55 13.66
CA GLN A 4 5.84 14.35 14.49
C GLN A 4 4.41 13.90 14.85
N ALA A 5 3.53 14.85 15.17
CA ALA A 5 2.13 14.55 15.49
C ALA A 5 1.38 13.92 14.30
N PHE A 6 1.67 14.39 13.08
CA PHE A 6 1.08 13.78 11.88
C PHE A 6 1.61 12.36 11.65
N ILE A 7 2.92 12.15 11.82
CA ILE A 7 3.54 10.82 11.68
C ILE A 7 2.90 9.83 12.65
N GLU A 8 2.80 10.19 13.93
CA GLU A 8 2.19 9.35 14.97
C GLU A 8 0.72 9.03 14.67
N LEU A 9 -0.03 10.02 14.18
CA LEU A 9 -1.44 9.86 13.80
C LEU A 9 -1.66 8.79 12.73
N VAL A 10 -0.74 8.66 11.76
CA VAL A 10 -0.89 7.72 10.64
C VAL A 10 -0.04 6.45 10.79
N ALA A 11 0.90 6.41 11.75
CA ALA A 11 1.83 5.29 11.93
C ALA A 11 1.12 3.97 12.23
N GLY A 12 0.08 3.98 13.07
CA GLY A 12 -0.70 2.78 13.38
C GLY A 12 -1.36 2.17 12.12
N SER A 13 -1.97 3.02 11.30
CA SER A 13 -2.59 2.63 10.03
C SER A 13 -1.57 2.12 9.01
N ALA A 14 -0.42 2.80 8.92
CA ALA A 14 0.69 2.40 8.06
C ALA A 14 1.25 1.02 8.46
N ARG A 15 1.37 0.76 9.77
CA ARG A 15 1.72 -0.57 10.31
C ARG A 15 0.69 -1.63 9.93
N GLN A 16 -0.60 -1.35 10.04
CA GLN A 16 -1.63 -2.31 9.65
C GLN A 16 -1.57 -2.64 8.15
N SER A 17 -1.32 -1.62 7.30
CA SER A 17 -1.10 -1.81 5.87
C SER A 17 0.09 -2.74 5.59
N TYR A 18 1.20 -2.61 6.34
CA TYR A 18 2.32 -3.53 6.23
C TYR A 18 1.97 -4.97 6.63
N LEU A 19 1.27 -5.15 7.76
CA LEU A 19 0.89 -6.48 8.24
C LEU A 19 -0.03 -7.21 7.26
N ASN A 20 -0.93 -6.48 6.61
CA ASN A 20 -1.91 -7.05 5.68
C ASN A 20 -1.34 -7.23 4.26
N TYR A 21 -0.54 -6.28 3.78
CA TYR A 21 -0.21 -6.13 2.36
C TYR A 21 1.27 -6.00 2.06
N HIS A 22 2.14 -5.99 3.08
CA HIS A 22 3.59 -5.84 2.95
C HIS A 22 4.06 -4.50 2.34
N ILE A 23 3.27 -3.44 2.51
CA ILE A 23 3.67 -2.08 2.13
C ILE A 23 4.38 -1.45 3.34
N PHE A 24 5.67 -1.10 3.20
CA PHE A 24 6.45 -0.52 4.31
C PHE A 24 5.77 0.67 4.96
N PRO A 25 5.66 0.74 6.31
CA PRO A 25 5.06 1.88 6.98
C PRO A 25 5.77 3.19 6.63
N SER A 26 7.09 3.19 6.53
CA SER A 26 7.85 4.37 6.13
C SER A 26 7.43 4.91 4.76
N ILE A 27 7.07 4.02 3.83
CA ILE A 27 6.58 4.38 2.49
C ILE A 27 5.18 4.96 2.59
N THR A 28 4.26 4.29 3.29
CA THR A 28 2.91 4.82 3.49
C THR A 28 2.92 6.19 4.16
N ILE A 29 3.73 6.37 5.21
CA ILE A 29 3.87 7.65 5.92
C ILE A 29 4.49 8.71 4.98
N ALA A 30 5.57 8.39 4.27
CA ALA A 30 6.23 9.34 3.36
C ALA A 30 5.30 9.78 2.21
N GLN A 31 4.52 8.86 1.64
CA GLN A 31 3.50 9.19 0.63
C GLN A 31 2.41 10.06 1.26
N ALA A 32 1.87 9.69 2.43
CA ALA A 32 0.86 10.50 3.10
C ALA A 32 1.37 11.93 3.38
N ILE A 33 2.62 12.10 3.82
CA ILE A 33 3.25 13.41 4.00
C ILE A 33 3.30 14.18 2.67
N LEU A 34 3.82 13.55 1.63
CA LEU A 34 4.06 14.18 0.33
C LEU A 34 2.76 14.59 -0.36
N GLU A 35 1.80 13.68 -0.41
CA GLU A 35 0.53 13.85 -1.13
C GLU A 35 -0.42 14.81 -0.41
N SER A 36 -0.45 14.79 0.93
CA SER A 36 -1.38 15.62 1.70
C SER A 36 -0.75 16.87 2.31
N GLY A 37 0.57 17.06 2.17
CA GLY A 37 1.29 18.14 2.85
C GLY A 37 1.07 18.09 4.36
N TRP A 38 1.39 16.97 5.00
CA TRP A 38 1.17 16.75 6.45
C TRP A 38 -0.30 16.80 6.88
N GLY A 39 -1.21 16.32 6.03
CA GLY A 39 -2.66 16.32 6.26
C GLY A 39 -3.33 17.67 6.01
N GLN A 40 -2.56 18.73 5.69
CA GLN A 40 -3.06 20.11 5.59
C GLN A 40 -3.70 20.42 4.23
N LYS A 41 -3.42 19.61 3.21
CA LYS A 41 -3.86 19.81 1.82
C LYS A 41 -4.75 18.67 1.32
N VAL A 42 -5.40 17.95 2.23
CA VAL A 42 -6.44 16.99 1.81
C VAL A 42 -7.58 17.73 1.09
N PRO A 43 -8.25 17.11 0.11
CA PRO A 43 -9.41 17.72 -0.54
C PRO A 43 -10.47 18.15 0.47
N VAL A 44 -10.96 19.38 0.34
CA VAL A 44 -12.04 19.96 1.15
C VAL A 44 -13.13 20.42 0.20
N ASP A 45 -14.38 20.09 0.53
CA ASP A 45 -15.52 20.48 -0.27
C ASP A 45 -15.63 22.01 -0.37
N SER A 46 -15.65 22.54 -1.59
CA SER A 46 -15.64 23.99 -1.84
C SER A 46 -16.87 24.73 -1.31
N THR A 47 -17.98 24.02 -1.07
CA THR A 47 -19.25 24.63 -0.63
C THR A 47 -19.44 24.49 0.87
N THR A 48 -19.20 23.30 1.41
CA THR A 48 -19.49 22.96 2.81
C THR A 48 -18.28 23.09 3.74
N GLY A 49 -17.07 23.22 3.19
CA GLY A 49 -15.84 23.19 3.98
C GLY A 49 -15.54 21.82 4.61
N ARG A 50 -16.28 20.78 4.22
CA ARG A 50 -16.13 19.43 4.77
C ARG A 50 -14.82 18.81 4.29
N SER A 51 -13.96 18.39 5.22
CA SER A 51 -12.76 17.61 4.91
C SER A 51 -13.10 16.22 4.39
N SER A 52 -12.35 15.75 3.40
CA SER A 52 -12.47 14.40 2.86
C SER A 52 -11.71 13.34 3.65
N TYR A 53 -10.76 13.73 4.50
CA TYR A 53 -9.74 12.82 5.06
C TYR A 53 -8.94 12.03 4.01
N ASN A 54 -8.93 12.48 2.75
CA ASN A 54 -8.28 11.78 1.64
C ASN A 54 -6.81 12.20 1.52
N LEU A 55 -5.93 11.42 2.12
CA LEU A 55 -4.49 11.70 2.17
C LEU A 55 -3.80 11.58 0.79
N PHE A 56 -4.38 10.83 -0.13
CA PHE A 56 -3.72 10.43 -1.40
C PHE A 56 -4.43 10.98 -2.64
N GLY A 57 -5.36 11.93 -2.47
CA GLY A 57 -6.07 12.57 -3.60
C GLY A 57 -6.85 11.59 -4.49
N ILE A 58 -7.36 10.49 -3.93
CA ILE A 58 -8.05 9.45 -4.71
C ILE A 58 -9.40 10.00 -5.21
N LYS A 59 -9.61 10.01 -6.53
CA LYS A 59 -10.86 10.49 -7.15
C LYS A 59 -12.00 9.49 -7.03
N GLY A 60 -13.24 10.01 -7.06
CA GLY A 60 -14.48 9.23 -7.06
C GLY A 60 -15.25 9.30 -5.74
N THR A 61 -16.00 8.25 -5.42
CA THR A 61 -16.87 8.16 -4.23
C THR A 61 -16.32 7.17 -3.21
N GLY A 62 -16.14 7.63 -1.99
CA GLY A 62 -15.67 6.85 -0.84
C GLY A 62 -16.79 6.50 0.15
N PRO A 63 -16.46 5.86 1.28
CA PRO A 63 -17.44 5.43 2.28
C PRO A 63 -18.17 6.59 2.97
N ALA A 64 -17.61 7.81 2.96
CA ALA A 64 -18.27 9.04 3.43
C ALA A 64 -18.73 9.93 2.26
N GLY A 65 -18.95 9.34 1.08
CA GLY A 65 -19.33 10.03 -0.15
C GLY A 65 -18.14 10.66 -0.88
N SER A 66 -18.36 11.84 -1.45
CA SER A 66 -17.35 12.61 -2.19
C SER A 66 -17.29 14.06 -1.71
N VAL A 67 -16.17 14.72 -1.92
CA VAL A 67 -16.07 16.18 -1.86
C VAL A 67 -15.70 16.72 -3.23
N THR A 68 -16.20 17.91 -3.56
CA THR A 68 -15.87 18.56 -4.83
C THR A 68 -14.97 19.75 -4.57
N THR A 69 -13.81 19.78 -5.23
CA THR A 69 -12.88 20.91 -5.16
C THR A 69 -12.17 21.12 -6.49
N VAL A 70 -11.59 22.31 -6.70
CA VAL A 70 -10.87 22.61 -7.94
C VAL A 70 -9.52 21.90 -7.90
N SER A 71 -9.25 21.07 -8.90
CA SER A 71 -7.95 20.41 -9.07
C SER A 71 -7.26 20.88 -10.35
N LYS A 72 -5.93 20.79 -10.37
CA LYS A 72 -5.11 21.11 -11.54
C LYS A 72 -4.69 19.81 -12.21
N GLU A 73 -4.93 19.70 -13.51
CA GLU A 73 -4.48 18.57 -14.32
C GLU A 73 -3.68 19.05 -15.51
N VAL A 74 -2.71 18.25 -15.93
CA VAL A 74 -1.97 18.50 -17.16
C VAL A 74 -2.67 17.77 -18.30
N VAL A 75 -3.30 18.52 -19.19
CA VAL A 75 -3.97 18.01 -20.40
C VAL A 75 -3.21 18.57 -21.61
N ASN A 76 -2.66 17.68 -22.44
CA ASN A 76 -1.85 18.05 -23.62
C ASN A 76 -0.67 19.00 -23.32
N GLY A 77 -0.08 18.91 -22.13
CA GLY A 77 1.03 19.77 -21.70
C GLY A 77 0.62 21.10 -21.08
N GLU A 78 -0.68 21.41 -21.05
CA GLU A 78 -1.23 22.62 -20.41
C GLU A 78 -1.85 22.27 -19.06
N THR A 79 -1.64 23.14 -18.06
CA THR A 79 -2.30 22.98 -16.75
C THR A 79 -3.70 23.58 -16.78
N VAL A 80 -4.71 22.74 -16.74
CA VAL A 80 -6.13 23.13 -16.69
C VAL A 80 -6.65 22.97 -15.26
N SER A 81 -7.52 23.88 -14.82
CA SER A 81 -8.19 23.80 -13.52
C SER A 81 -9.67 23.51 -13.72
N HIS A 82 -10.18 22.47 -13.07
CA HIS A 82 -11.60 22.12 -13.14
C HIS A 82 -12.09 21.50 -11.83
N PRO A 83 -13.41 21.60 -11.54
CA PRO A 83 -14.03 20.87 -10.44
C PRO A 83 -13.76 19.38 -10.58
N SER A 84 -13.28 18.76 -9.50
CA SER A 84 -12.97 17.34 -9.43
C SER A 84 -13.57 16.74 -8.17
N GLU A 85 -14.11 15.53 -8.30
CA GLU A 85 -14.67 14.78 -7.18
C GLU A 85 -13.62 13.85 -6.59
N PHE A 86 -13.39 13.99 -5.29
CA PHE A 86 -12.47 13.17 -4.51
C PHE A 86 -13.25 12.31 -3.52
N LYS A 87 -12.79 11.07 -3.33
CA LYS A 87 -13.36 10.17 -2.33
C LYS A 87 -13.28 10.84 -0.96
N ALA A 88 -14.34 10.73 -0.18
CA ALA A 88 -14.37 11.12 1.21
C ALA A 88 -14.40 9.88 2.12
N TYR A 89 -13.69 9.97 3.23
CA TYR A 89 -13.57 8.94 4.24
C TYR A 89 -14.01 9.49 5.61
N TYR A 90 -14.30 8.60 6.56
CA TYR A 90 -14.62 9.00 7.92
C TYR A 90 -13.37 9.34 8.75
N ASN A 91 -12.20 8.85 8.34
CA ASN A 91 -10.91 9.06 9.01
C ASN A 91 -9.72 8.74 8.08
N TYR A 92 -8.49 9.03 8.52
CA TYR A 92 -7.27 8.75 7.75
C TYR A 92 -6.97 7.26 7.59
N GLN A 93 -7.37 6.40 8.54
CA GLN A 93 -7.21 4.94 8.41
C GLN A 93 -7.87 4.43 7.13
N GLN A 94 -9.12 4.83 6.88
CA GLN A 94 -9.84 4.41 5.67
C GLN A 94 -9.20 4.92 4.37
N SER A 95 -8.58 6.11 4.39
CA SER A 95 -7.82 6.61 3.25
C SER A 95 -6.55 5.79 3.00
N ILE A 96 -5.86 5.38 4.07
CA ILE A 96 -4.66 4.52 4.01
C ILE A 96 -5.02 3.12 3.53
N ASP A 97 -6.15 2.56 3.97
CA ASP A 97 -6.63 1.25 3.53
C ASP A 97 -6.97 1.26 2.03
N ASP A 98 -7.69 2.27 1.54
CA ASP A 98 -8.02 2.40 0.10
C ASP A 98 -6.76 2.62 -0.76
N HIS A 99 -5.77 3.35 -0.24
CA HIS A 99 -4.48 3.48 -0.88
C HIS A 99 -3.71 2.14 -0.92
N ALA A 100 -3.75 1.36 0.15
CA ALA A 100 -3.17 0.03 0.17
C ALA A 100 -3.81 -0.89 -0.89
N GLN A 101 -5.15 -0.86 -1.01
CA GLN A 101 -5.88 -1.57 -2.07
C GLN A 101 -5.44 -1.15 -3.47
N PHE A 102 -5.20 0.14 -3.69
CA PHE A 102 -4.68 0.64 -4.97
C PHE A 102 -3.30 0.03 -5.30
N LEU A 103 -2.43 -0.12 -4.31
CA LEU A 103 -1.10 -0.72 -4.47
C LEU A 103 -1.12 -2.25 -4.62
N LEU A 104 -2.28 -2.92 -4.50
CA LEU A 104 -2.43 -4.34 -4.83
C LEU A 104 -2.58 -4.61 -6.34
N LYS A 105 -2.75 -3.57 -7.16
CA LYS A 105 -2.85 -3.74 -8.62
C LYS A 105 -1.57 -4.36 -9.18
N PRO A 106 -1.67 -5.17 -10.26
CA PRO A 106 -0.51 -5.88 -10.83
C PRO A 106 0.70 -4.99 -11.15
N ALA A 107 0.47 -3.74 -11.56
CA ALA A 107 1.52 -2.76 -11.85
C ALA A 107 2.47 -2.51 -10.66
N TYR A 108 1.97 -2.66 -9.42
CA TYR A 108 2.71 -2.38 -8.19
C TYR A 108 3.27 -3.64 -7.52
N LYS A 109 3.25 -4.81 -8.17
CA LYS A 109 3.78 -6.06 -7.59
C LYS A 109 5.23 -5.91 -7.07
N LYS A 110 6.06 -5.15 -7.77
CA LYS A 110 7.45 -4.89 -7.36
C LYS A 110 7.57 -4.05 -6.08
N VAL A 111 6.58 -3.21 -5.78
CA VAL A 111 6.50 -2.45 -4.52
C VAL A 111 6.29 -3.42 -3.36
N LEU A 112 5.35 -4.36 -3.51
CA LEU A 112 5.03 -5.37 -2.48
C LEU A 112 6.13 -6.41 -2.26
N MET A 113 7.03 -6.58 -3.24
CA MET A 113 8.16 -7.52 -3.17
C MET A 113 9.46 -6.86 -2.70
N ALA A 114 9.48 -5.53 -2.57
CA ALA A 114 10.66 -4.80 -2.17
C ALA A 114 11.17 -5.28 -0.80
N GLN A 115 12.49 -5.38 -0.65
CA GLN A 115 13.11 -5.78 0.62
C GLN A 115 13.49 -4.58 1.48
N THR A 116 13.48 -3.39 0.88
CA THR A 116 13.76 -2.13 1.57
C THR A 116 12.78 -1.04 1.15
N PRO A 117 12.54 -0.03 2.00
CA PRO A 117 11.77 1.15 1.62
C PRO A 117 12.32 1.85 0.36
N GLN A 118 13.64 1.88 0.19
CA GLN A 118 14.30 2.48 -0.96
C GLN A 118 13.93 1.74 -2.24
N GLU A 119 13.95 0.40 -2.23
CA GLU A 119 13.48 -0.42 -3.35
C GLU A 119 12.00 -0.19 -3.64
N ALA A 120 11.16 -0.06 -2.60
CA ALA A 120 9.73 0.21 -2.75
C ALA A 120 9.49 1.59 -3.40
N ALA A 121 10.20 2.63 -2.97
CA ALA A 121 10.11 3.98 -3.55
C ALA A 121 10.52 3.98 -5.03
N GLN A 122 11.59 3.27 -5.37
CA GLN A 122 12.03 3.12 -6.75
C GLN A 122 11.03 2.32 -7.59
N ALA A 123 10.42 1.28 -7.01
CA ALA A 123 9.38 0.50 -7.67
C ALA A 123 8.11 1.33 -7.92
N LEU A 124 7.71 2.21 -7.00
CA LEU A 124 6.58 3.12 -7.18
C LEU A 124 6.78 4.06 -8.38
N SER A 125 7.95 4.70 -8.46
CA SER A 125 8.28 5.59 -9.57
C SER A 125 8.31 4.83 -10.90
N LYS A 126 8.96 3.65 -10.94
CA LYS A 126 9.00 2.80 -12.15
C LYS A 126 7.63 2.28 -12.59
N ALA A 127 6.71 2.10 -11.63
CA ALA A 127 5.34 1.68 -11.92
C ALA A 127 4.44 2.84 -12.39
N GLY A 128 4.95 4.07 -12.43
CA GLY A 128 4.20 5.24 -12.88
C GLY A 128 3.21 5.77 -11.84
N TYR A 129 3.50 5.59 -10.54
CA TYR A 129 2.64 6.11 -9.46
C TYR A 129 2.50 7.64 -9.56
N ALA A 130 3.58 8.34 -9.86
CA ALA A 130 3.62 9.77 -10.08
C ALA A 130 4.36 10.10 -11.38
N THR A 131 3.98 11.22 -12.02
CA THR A 131 4.66 11.75 -13.22
C THR A 131 5.96 12.47 -12.89
N ASP A 132 6.20 12.78 -11.61
CA ASP A 132 7.41 13.44 -11.14
C ASP A 132 8.64 12.51 -11.21
N PRO A 133 9.68 12.84 -12.00
CA PRO A 133 10.87 12.00 -12.09
C PRO A 133 11.66 11.91 -10.78
N GLN A 134 11.45 12.85 -9.85
CA GLN A 134 12.12 12.86 -8.54
C GLN A 134 11.28 12.21 -7.43
N TYR A 135 10.16 11.55 -7.77
CA TYR A 135 9.23 11.01 -6.78
C TYR A 135 9.90 10.07 -5.78
N ALA A 136 10.65 9.09 -6.27
CA ALA A 136 11.35 8.13 -5.40
C ALA A 136 12.34 8.83 -4.46
N ASP A 137 13.12 9.79 -4.97
CA ASP A 137 14.10 10.54 -4.18
C ASP A 137 13.43 11.40 -3.11
N LYS A 138 12.27 11.99 -3.41
CA LYS A 138 11.47 12.74 -2.43
C LYS A 138 11.01 11.84 -1.28
N LEU A 139 10.50 10.65 -1.60
CA LEU A 139 10.11 9.68 -0.56
C LEU A 139 11.32 9.25 0.28
N ILE A 140 12.44 8.91 -0.35
CA ILE A 140 13.66 8.50 0.36
C ILE A 140 14.16 9.61 1.29
N ARG A 141 14.15 10.86 0.84
CA ARG A 141 14.52 12.02 1.67
C ARG A 141 13.59 12.20 2.86
N LEU A 142 12.27 12.05 2.67
CA LEU A 142 11.32 12.10 3.78
C LEU A 142 11.59 10.99 4.79
N ILE A 143 11.83 9.77 4.31
CA ILE A 143 12.16 8.62 5.15
C ILE A 143 13.41 8.88 5.99
N GLN A 144 14.46 9.44 5.37
CA GLN A 144 15.71 9.77 6.07
C GLN A 144 15.55 10.92 7.06
N ASN A 145 14.97 12.04 6.62
CA ASN A 145 14.88 13.28 7.41
C ASN A 145 14.05 13.10 8.69
N TYR A 146 13.01 12.25 8.63
CA TYR A 146 12.12 11.99 9.75
C TYR A 146 12.34 10.61 10.39
N ASN A 147 13.44 9.93 10.05
CA ASN A 147 13.78 8.60 10.54
C ASN A 147 12.60 7.61 10.45
N LEU A 148 11.84 7.66 9.34
CA LEU A 148 10.61 6.87 9.20
C LEU A 148 10.89 5.36 9.16
N SER A 149 12.12 4.96 8.87
CA SER A 149 12.55 3.56 8.94
C SER A 149 12.41 2.95 10.34
N ALA A 150 12.35 3.78 11.40
CA ALA A 150 12.02 3.30 12.74
C ALA A 150 10.63 2.65 12.81
N TYR A 151 9.68 3.06 11.96
CA TYR A 151 8.34 2.49 11.89
C TYR A 151 8.27 1.19 11.07
N ASP A 152 9.33 0.85 10.32
CA ASP A 152 9.46 -0.45 9.64
C ASP A 152 10.05 -1.52 10.56
N GLN A 153 10.67 -1.11 11.67
CA GLN A 153 11.25 -2.01 12.65
C GLN A 153 10.15 -2.43 13.63
N PHE A 154 9.56 -3.58 13.37
CA PHE A 154 8.62 -4.19 14.30
C PHE A 154 9.41 -4.95 15.36
N THR A 155 9.61 -4.34 16.52
CA THR A 155 9.65 -5.14 17.75
C THR A 155 8.26 -5.76 17.92
N PRO A 156 8.15 -7.08 18.11
CA PRO A 156 6.86 -7.71 18.29
C PRO A 156 6.32 -7.32 19.67
N GLU A 157 5.73 -6.14 19.78
CA GLU A 157 4.85 -5.83 20.92
C GLU A 157 3.47 -6.46 20.72
N GLU A 158 3.07 -6.73 19.48
CA GLU A 158 1.99 -7.68 19.19
C GLU A 158 2.37 -8.61 18.03
N PRO A 159 2.23 -9.94 18.21
CA PRO A 159 2.51 -10.91 17.17
C PRO A 159 1.47 -10.77 16.05
N SER A 160 1.93 -10.92 14.80
CA SER A 160 1.04 -11.20 13.68
C SER A 160 0.05 -12.31 14.09
N PRO A 161 -1.26 -12.16 13.82
CA PRO A 161 -2.22 -13.23 14.09
C PRO A 161 -1.90 -14.50 13.29
N TYR A 162 -1.09 -14.37 12.25
CA TYR A 162 -0.58 -15.48 11.45
C TYR A 162 0.82 -15.93 11.93
N PRO A 163 1.05 -17.24 12.07
CA PRO A 163 2.35 -17.77 12.48
C PRO A 163 3.45 -17.47 11.43
N PRO A 164 4.73 -17.36 11.83
CA PRO A 164 5.83 -16.97 10.94
C PRO A 164 5.97 -17.82 9.67
N TRP A 165 5.71 -19.12 9.75
CA TRP A 165 5.80 -20.03 8.60
C TRP A 165 4.79 -19.68 7.50
N LYS A 166 3.62 -19.17 7.90
CA LYS A 166 2.53 -18.80 7.00
C LYS A 166 2.92 -17.55 6.20
N LEU A 167 3.48 -16.57 6.90
CA LEU A 167 4.07 -15.38 6.29
C LEU A 167 5.19 -15.73 5.31
N ASP A 168 6.12 -16.61 5.69
CA ASP A 168 7.24 -17.04 4.85
C ASP A 168 6.77 -17.78 3.58
N LEU A 169 5.81 -18.70 3.73
CA LEU A 169 5.28 -19.49 2.62
C LEU A 169 4.63 -18.61 1.55
N GLY A 170 3.73 -17.70 1.93
CA GLY A 170 3.06 -16.88 0.93
C GLY A 170 3.96 -15.80 0.32
N LYS A 171 4.98 -15.31 1.06
CA LYS A 171 6.05 -14.48 0.47
C LYS A 171 6.81 -15.24 -0.63
N ARG A 172 7.16 -16.51 -0.40
CA ARG A 172 7.79 -17.37 -1.41
C ARG A 172 6.87 -17.62 -2.60
N ALA A 173 5.59 -17.92 -2.35
CA ALA A 173 4.62 -18.14 -3.42
C ALA A 173 4.38 -16.89 -4.29
N LEU A 174 4.37 -15.69 -3.71
CA LEU A 174 4.34 -14.42 -4.46
C LEU A 174 5.58 -14.24 -5.35
N ARG A 175 6.76 -14.58 -4.80
CA ARG A 175 8.06 -14.51 -5.50
C ARG A 175 8.09 -15.43 -6.71
N GLU A 176 7.64 -16.66 -6.55
CA GLU A 176 7.55 -17.67 -7.61
C GLU A 176 6.39 -17.42 -8.58
N GLY A 177 5.57 -16.39 -8.35
CA GLY A 177 4.41 -16.08 -9.17
C GLY A 177 3.27 -17.10 -9.08
N LEU A 178 3.29 -17.97 -8.07
CA LEU A 178 2.25 -18.96 -7.81
C LEU A 178 0.94 -18.31 -7.35
N ILE A 179 1.04 -17.13 -6.75
CA ILE A 179 -0.08 -16.30 -6.33
C ILE A 179 0.18 -14.83 -6.70
N THR A 180 -0.90 -14.06 -6.81
CA THR A 180 -0.88 -12.68 -7.32
C THR A 180 -1.42 -11.63 -6.35
N SER A 181 -2.06 -12.04 -5.26
CA SER A 181 -2.72 -11.16 -4.28
C SER A 181 -2.46 -11.63 -2.85
N PRO A 182 -2.26 -10.74 -1.86
CA PRO A 182 -2.09 -11.06 -0.42
C PRO A 182 -3.29 -11.71 0.27
N GLU A 183 -4.45 -11.81 -0.40
CA GLU A 183 -5.67 -12.47 0.13
C GLU A 183 -5.45 -13.94 0.55
N TRP A 184 -4.34 -14.56 0.16
CA TRP A 184 -3.95 -15.91 0.56
C TRP A 184 -3.80 -16.09 2.08
N LEU A 185 -3.55 -15.02 2.85
CA LEU A 185 -3.36 -15.12 4.29
C LEU A 185 -4.59 -15.70 5.01
N GLY A 186 -5.81 -15.35 4.60
CA GLY A 186 -7.01 -15.99 5.15
C GLY A 186 -7.21 -17.43 4.64
N LYS A 187 -6.86 -17.67 3.37
CA LYS A 187 -7.14 -18.94 2.68
C LYS A 187 -6.24 -20.10 3.08
N LEU A 188 -5.06 -19.83 3.64
CA LEU A 188 -4.16 -20.90 4.10
C LEU A 188 -4.68 -21.67 5.33
N ASP A 189 -5.70 -21.16 6.02
CA ASP A 189 -6.36 -21.89 7.11
C ASP A 189 -7.51 -22.79 6.61
N GLU A 190 -7.88 -22.67 5.32
CA GLU A 190 -8.90 -23.54 4.72
C GLU A 190 -8.32 -24.94 4.45
N PRO A 191 -9.05 -26.02 4.76
CA PRO A 191 -8.60 -27.36 4.45
C PRO A 191 -8.44 -27.53 2.94
N LEU A 192 -7.26 -27.98 2.50
CA LEU A 192 -7.05 -28.32 1.09
C LEU A 192 -8.02 -29.44 0.68
N PRO A 193 -8.69 -29.32 -0.47
CA PRO A 193 -9.56 -30.38 -0.94
C PRO A 193 -8.73 -31.63 -1.25
N ALA A 194 -9.26 -32.82 -0.92
CA ALA A 194 -8.54 -34.09 -1.02
C ALA A 194 -7.92 -34.33 -2.42
N TRP A 195 -8.62 -33.95 -3.49
CA TRP A 195 -8.13 -34.08 -4.86
C TRP A 195 -6.83 -33.28 -5.10
N ALA A 196 -6.66 -32.12 -4.48
CA ALA A 196 -5.48 -31.28 -4.66
C ALA A 196 -4.26 -31.90 -3.96
N VAL A 197 -4.48 -32.49 -2.78
CA VAL A 197 -3.46 -33.26 -2.05
C VAL A 197 -3.00 -34.46 -2.88
N PHE A 198 -3.92 -35.24 -3.45
CA PHE A 198 -3.58 -36.36 -4.32
C PHE A 198 -2.85 -35.91 -5.58
N ALA A 199 -3.25 -34.81 -6.22
CA ALA A 199 -2.57 -34.28 -7.40
C ALA A 199 -1.11 -33.90 -7.12
N ILE A 200 -0.82 -33.28 -5.98
CA ILE A 200 0.55 -32.96 -5.56
C ILE A 200 1.33 -34.26 -5.29
N ALA A 201 0.75 -35.21 -4.56
CA ALA A 201 1.39 -36.48 -4.22
C ALA A 201 1.75 -37.31 -5.47
N LEU A 202 0.84 -37.39 -6.45
CA LEU A 202 1.09 -38.09 -7.72
C LEU A 202 2.24 -37.44 -8.51
N ARG A 203 2.27 -36.09 -8.61
CA ARG A 203 3.38 -35.38 -9.26
C ARG A 203 4.73 -35.62 -8.58
N LEU A 204 4.76 -35.75 -7.26
CA LEU A 204 5.97 -36.07 -6.51
C LEU A 204 6.44 -37.51 -6.76
N LEU A 205 5.51 -38.48 -6.79
CA LEU A 205 5.80 -39.87 -7.12
C LEU A 205 6.34 -40.01 -8.55
N ASP A 206 5.76 -39.30 -9.50
CA ASP A 206 6.24 -39.30 -10.89
C ASP A 206 7.65 -38.72 -10.99
N LYS A 207 7.95 -37.63 -10.26
CA LYS A 207 9.31 -37.08 -10.19
C LYS A 207 10.31 -38.04 -9.55
N GLN A 208 9.94 -38.76 -8.48
CA GLN A 208 10.83 -39.77 -7.89
C GLN A 208 11.14 -40.93 -8.85
N ARG A 209 10.15 -41.34 -9.66
CA ARG A 209 10.33 -42.39 -10.68
C ARG A 209 11.18 -41.95 -11.87
N GLN A 210 11.41 -40.66 -12.04
CA GLN A 210 12.24 -40.07 -13.10
C GLN A 210 13.68 -39.77 -12.66
N VAL A 211 14.04 -40.03 -11.39
CA VAL A 211 15.43 -39.96 -10.95
C VAL A 211 16.13 -41.26 -11.39
N PRO A 212 17.21 -41.19 -12.19
CA PRO A 212 17.92 -42.36 -12.70
C PRO A 212 18.60 -43.19 -11.61
#